data_AF-A0A8S9XAZ9-F1
#
_entry.id   AF-A0A8S9XAZ9-F1
#
_cell.length_a   1.000
_cell.length_b   1.000
_cell.length_c   1.000
_cell.angle_alpha   90.00
_cell.angle_beta   90.00
_cell.angle_gamma   90.00
#
_symmetry.space_group_name_H-M   'P 1'
#
loop_
_entity.id
_entity.type
_entity.pdbx_description
1 polymer ?
#
loop_
_entity_poly.entity_id
_entity_poly.type
_entity_poly.pdbx_seq_one_letter_code
_entity_poly.pdbx_strand_id
1 'polypeptide(L)'
;MVDEAPDKDGFRRYLADDAFTDMVLVYHGATKTDNMHKGYTSRLFFIHQRCGYRYDLLIHDYGLIALKADAASRSNPFNFAPVYSEKTLNRLWWKFNAEAPTCLVVGFGRSVSLEQKTKPSVMQHTWKVLQNYERCYNWTFRASPNFNYSINATWSCILQTPGFDSYVHIGDSGSPVTCDNEYFGFISGGSPQSVFPASDKYWNRFKFITIEFHTVSPIVFSPFVNTAEMRAAFVEKIQSQIDDTEELRRLDDCCCCS
;
A
#
# COMPACT_ATOMS: atom_id res chain seq x y z
N MET A 1 -17.50 -0.92 5.13
CA MET A 1 -16.50 -2.01 5.33
C MET A 1 -16.94 -2.92 6.46
N VAL A 2 -17.41 -4.12 6.12
CA VAL A 2 -17.93 -5.13 7.05
C VAL A 2 -16.84 -6.19 7.26
N ASP A 3 -16.54 -6.52 8.51
CA ASP A 3 -15.57 -7.56 8.85
C ASP A 3 -16.30 -8.92 8.80
N GLU A 4 -16.01 -9.76 7.81
CA GLU A 4 -16.62 -11.08 7.71
C GLU A 4 -16.04 -12.02 8.79
N ALA A 5 -16.86 -12.97 9.24
CA ALA A 5 -16.36 -14.07 10.06
C ALA A 5 -15.24 -14.81 9.30
N PRO A 6 -14.16 -15.22 9.97
CA PRO A 6 -13.07 -15.94 9.32
C PRO A 6 -13.60 -17.19 8.61
N ASP A 7 -13.10 -17.47 7.42
CA ASP A 7 -13.41 -18.69 6.69
C ASP A 7 -12.82 -19.94 7.40
N LYS A 8 -13.04 -21.12 6.81
CA LYS A 8 -12.59 -22.40 7.39
C LYS A 8 -11.06 -22.47 7.61
N ASP A 9 -10.29 -21.64 6.92
CA ASP A 9 -8.84 -21.55 7.03
C ASP A 9 -8.40 -20.43 8.01
N GLY A 10 -9.35 -19.80 8.70
CA GLY A 10 -9.11 -18.70 9.62
C GLY A 10 -8.89 -17.35 8.93
N PHE A 11 -9.21 -17.26 7.63
CA PHE A 11 -8.92 -16.08 6.82
C PHE A 11 -10.09 -15.11 6.83
N ARG A 12 -9.85 -13.86 7.20
CA ARG A 12 -10.86 -12.77 7.15
C ARG A 12 -10.63 -11.91 5.94
N ARG A 13 -11.63 -11.80 5.08
CA ARG A 13 -11.57 -11.04 3.83
C ARG A 13 -12.09 -9.63 4.03
N TYR A 14 -11.49 -8.72 3.27
CA TYR A 14 -12.01 -7.38 3.10
C TYR A 14 -12.86 -7.30 1.84
N LEU A 15 -14.12 -6.89 2.02
CA LEU A 15 -15.02 -6.52 0.94
C LEU A 15 -15.32 -5.02 1.05
N ALA A 16 -15.06 -4.29 -0.04
CA ALA A 16 -15.71 -3.00 -0.27
C ALA A 16 -17.10 -3.30 -0.83
N ASP A 17 -18.13 -2.57 -0.37
CA ASP A 17 -19.51 -2.86 -0.76
C ASP A 17 -19.70 -2.51 -2.23
N ASP A 18 -19.62 -1.22 -2.55
CA ASP A 18 -19.62 -0.70 -3.93
C ASP A 18 -19.12 0.75 -3.96
N ALA A 19 -18.76 1.26 -5.14
CA ALA A 19 -18.20 2.62 -5.29
C ALA A 19 -19.19 3.77 -5.06
N PHE A 20 -20.49 3.50 -4.97
CA PHE A 20 -21.51 4.48 -4.59
C PHE A 20 -21.65 4.55 -3.06
N THR A 21 -21.66 3.40 -2.39
CA THR A 21 -21.74 3.32 -0.92
C THR A 21 -20.42 3.75 -0.27
N ASP A 22 -19.28 3.34 -0.83
CA ASP A 22 -17.93 3.64 -0.35
C ASP A 22 -17.20 4.65 -1.26
N MET A 23 -17.86 5.76 -1.65
CA MET A 23 -17.26 6.73 -2.58
C MET A 23 -15.92 7.31 -2.04
N VAL A 24 -14.86 7.15 -2.83
CA VAL A 24 -13.53 7.73 -2.54
C VAL A 24 -13.30 8.96 -3.42
N LEU A 25 -12.79 10.02 -2.79
CA LEU A 25 -12.32 11.23 -3.46
C LEU A 25 -10.79 11.24 -3.52
N VAL A 26 -10.25 11.26 -4.73
CA VAL A 26 -8.80 11.31 -4.99
C VAL A 26 -8.39 12.71 -5.40
N TYR A 27 -7.45 13.33 -4.70
CA TYR A 27 -6.93 14.66 -5.01
C TYR A 27 -5.51 14.54 -5.58
N HIS A 28 -5.42 14.31 -6.89
CA HIS A 28 -4.16 14.08 -7.57
C HIS A 28 -3.34 15.38 -7.74
N GLY A 29 -2.06 15.33 -7.40
CA GLY A 29 -1.12 16.46 -7.58
C GLY A 29 -1.18 17.55 -6.52
N ALA A 30 -1.96 17.37 -5.45
CA ALA A 30 -2.03 18.33 -4.36
C ALA A 30 -0.92 18.11 -3.33
N THR A 31 -0.08 19.13 -3.10
CA THR A 31 0.93 19.15 -2.02
C THR A 31 0.47 19.91 -0.77
N LYS A 32 -0.69 20.58 -0.86
CA LYS A 32 -1.35 21.28 0.25
C LYS A 32 -2.83 20.92 0.26
N THR A 33 -3.43 20.81 1.45
CA THR A 33 -4.86 20.55 1.61
C THR A 33 -5.71 21.64 0.97
N ASP A 34 -5.25 22.90 1.02
CA ASP A 34 -5.95 24.03 0.42
C ASP A 34 -6.02 23.93 -1.13
N ASN A 35 -5.11 23.16 -1.72
CA ASN A 35 -5.09 22.90 -3.16
C ASN A 35 -5.96 21.70 -3.56
N MET A 36 -6.61 21.00 -2.61
CA MET A 36 -7.47 19.85 -2.86
C MET A 36 -8.89 20.27 -3.29
N HIS A 37 -9.02 21.16 -4.27
CA HIS A 37 -10.30 21.68 -4.74
C HIS A 37 -10.88 20.91 -5.94
N LYS A 38 -10.05 20.11 -6.64
CA LYS A 38 -10.48 19.25 -7.76
C LYS A 38 -10.22 17.79 -7.42
N GLY A 39 -11.23 17.12 -6.87
CA GLY A 39 -11.20 15.69 -6.60
C GLY A 39 -11.72 14.86 -7.77
N TYR A 40 -11.21 13.64 -7.90
CA TYR A 40 -11.73 12.61 -8.79
C TYR A 40 -12.50 11.60 -7.96
N THR A 41 -13.71 11.25 -8.41
CA THR A 41 -14.55 10.26 -7.74
C THR A 41 -14.21 8.85 -8.21
N SER A 42 -14.23 7.89 -7.29
CA SER A 42 -14.13 6.47 -7.62
C SER A 42 -15.30 6.01 -8.50
N ARG A 43 -14.99 5.11 -9.43
CA ARG A 43 -15.94 4.37 -10.28
C ARG A 43 -16.04 2.92 -9.83
N LEU A 44 -14.89 2.28 -9.59
CA LEU A 44 -14.78 0.88 -9.20
C LEU A 44 -13.57 0.70 -8.27
N PHE A 45 -13.63 -0.33 -7.44
CA PHE A 45 -12.52 -0.78 -6.61
C PHE A 45 -12.11 -2.18 -7.03
N PHE A 46 -10.81 -2.41 -7.07
CA PHE A 46 -10.24 -3.75 -7.18
C PHE A 46 -9.47 -4.01 -5.91
N ILE A 47 -9.83 -5.05 -5.18
CA ILE A 47 -9.10 -5.52 -4.01
C ILE A 47 -8.46 -6.85 -4.39
N HIS A 48 -7.22 -7.07 -3.97
CA HIS A 48 -6.57 -8.36 -4.22
C HIS A 48 -7.43 -9.48 -3.61
N GLN A 49 -7.71 -10.55 -4.38
CA GLN A 49 -8.65 -11.62 -3.96
C GLN A 49 -8.21 -12.36 -2.70
N ARG A 50 -6.90 -12.33 -2.41
CA ARG A 50 -6.28 -12.88 -1.20
C ARG A 50 -5.96 -11.81 -0.16
N CYS A 51 -6.49 -10.60 -0.27
CA CYS A 51 -6.33 -9.57 0.75
C CYS A 51 -7.12 -9.95 2.00
N GLY A 52 -6.46 -9.93 3.15
CA GLY A 52 -7.10 -10.27 4.42
C GLY A 52 -6.13 -10.49 5.55
N TYR A 53 -6.64 -10.80 6.74
CA TYR A 53 -5.80 -11.09 7.90
C TYR A 53 -5.49 -12.57 8.01
N ARG A 54 -4.22 -12.85 8.34
CA ARG A 54 -3.76 -14.17 8.75
C ARG A 54 -2.74 -14.01 9.88
N TYR A 55 -3.01 -14.63 11.03
CA TYR A 55 -2.19 -14.48 12.25
C TYR A 55 -1.98 -13.00 12.66
N ASP A 56 -3.05 -12.21 12.63
CA ASP A 56 -3.05 -10.76 12.91
C ASP A 56 -2.16 -9.91 11.98
N LEU A 57 -1.69 -10.49 10.87
CA LEU A 57 -0.94 -9.81 9.82
C LEU A 57 -1.82 -9.65 8.59
N LEU A 58 -1.86 -8.42 8.07
CA LEU A 58 -2.52 -8.13 6.81
C LEU A 58 -1.66 -8.69 5.66
N ILE A 59 -2.21 -9.64 4.90
CA ILE A 59 -1.57 -10.23 3.73
C ILE A 59 -2.23 -9.70 2.46
N HIS A 60 -1.45 -9.59 1.39
CA HIS A 60 -1.89 -9.10 0.07
C HIS A 60 -2.59 -7.74 0.13
N ASP A 61 -2.09 -6.84 0.95
CA ASP A 61 -2.60 -5.48 1.10
C ASP A 61 -2.39 -4.68 -0.19
N TYR A 62 -3.35 -4.80 -1.09
CA TYR A 62 -3.36 -4.11 -2.38
C TYR A 62 -4.77 -3.88 -2.85
N GLY A 63 -4.99 -2.66 -3.37
CA GLY A 63 -6.14 -2.35 -4.16
C GLY A 63 -5.87 -1.29 -5.22
N LEU A 64 -6.77 -1.21 -6.19
CA LEU A 64 -6.81 -0.17 -7.21
C LEU A 64 -8.13 0.57 -7.14
N ILE A 65 -8.07 1.87 -7.38
CA ILE A 65 -9.22 2.73 -7.50
C ILE A 65 -9.31 3.19 -8.95
N ALA A 66 -10.32 2.73 -9.68
CA ALA A 66 -10.64 3.28 -10.99
C ALA A 66 -11.44 4.57 -10.82
N LEU A 67 -11.06 5.63 -11.53
CA LEU A 67 -11.69 6.95 -11.43
C LEU A 67 -12.78 7.10 -12.50
N LYS A 68 -13.84 7.86 -12.20
CA LYS A 68 -14.93 8.16 -13.17
C LYS A 68 -14.48 9.04 -14.33
N ALA A 69 -13.51 9.92 -14.08
CA ALA A 69 -12.96 10.83 -15.08
C ALA A 69 -11.46 10.58 -15.22
N ASP A 70 -10.96 10.74 -16.45
CA ASP A 70 -9.54 10.61 -16.73
C ASP A 70 -8.75 11.75 -16.07
N ALA A 71 -7.91 11.37 -15.10
CA ALA A 71 -7.02 12.30 -14.42
C ALA A 71 -5.88 12.80 -15.33
N ALA A 72 -5.47 12.01 -16.33
CA ALA A 72 -4.39 12.38 -17.24
C ALA A 72 -4.77 13.59 -18.10
N SER A 73 -6.00 13.63 -18.60
CA SER A 73 -6.52 14.77 -19.37
C SER A 73 -6.54 16.11 -18.60
N ARG A 74 -6.47 16.09 -17.26
CA ARG A 74 -6.68 17.26 -16.39
C ARG A 74 -5.55 17.53 -15.40
N SER A 75 -4.50 16.71 -15.39
CA SER A 75 -3.40 16.82 -14.42
C SER A 75 -2.04 16.92 -15.08
N ASN A 76 -1.07 17.43 -14.34
CA ASN A 76 0.31 17.50 -14.80
C ASN A 76 0.86 16.07 -14.95
N PRO A 77 1.44 15.69 -16.11
CA PRO A 77 2.03 14.37 -16.32
C PRO A 77 3.13 14.01 -15.29
N PHE A 78 3.81 15.00 -14.71
CA PHE A 78 4.82 14.78 -13.67
C PHE A 78 4.26 14.31 -12.32
N ASN A 79 2.94 14.35 -12.13
CA ASN A 79 2.29 13.88 -10.90
C ASN A 79 2.03 12.36 -10.92
N PHE A 80 2.19 11.69 -12.06
CA PHE A 80 1.93 10.27 -12.19
C PHE A 80 3.16 9.44 -11.82
N ALA A 81 2.91 8.33 -11.11
CA ALA A 81 3.94 7.33 -10.86
C ALA A 81 4.37 6.66 -12.18
N PRO A 82 5.64 6.24 -12.31
CA PRO A 82 6.11 5.54 -13.49
C PRO A 82 5.41 4.19 -13.66
N VAL A 83 5.11 3.83 -14.91
CA VAL A 83 4.61 2.49 -15.26
C VAL A 83 5.79 1.61 -15.66
N TYR A 84 6.08 0.62 -14.84
CA TYR A 84 7.20 -0.28 -15.10
C TYR A 84 6.82 -1.51 -15.93
N SER A 85 7.78 -1.93 -16.77
CA SER A 85 7.75 -3.26 -17.39
C SER A 85 7.97 -4.35 -16.35
N GLU A 86 7.51 -5.57 -16.64
CA GLU A 86 7.77 -6.74 -15.79
C GLU A 86 9.26 -6.96 -15.53
N LYS A 87 10.09 -6.83 -16.57
CA LYS A 87 11.55 -6.93 -16.44
C LYS A 87 12.10 -5.92 -15.45
N THR A 88 11.59 -4.69 -15.47
CA THR A 88 11.98 -3.64 -14.52
C THR A 88 11.54 -3.99 -13.10
N LEU A 89 10.31 -4.45 -12.92
CA LEU A 89 9.77 -4.83 -11.61
C LEU A 89 10.57 -5.98 -10.98
N ASN A 90 10.91 -7.00 -11.77
CA ASN A 90 11.79 -8.10 -11.34
C ASN A 90 13.19 -7.61 -10.95
N ARG A 91 13.78 -6.70 -11.73
CA ARG A 91 15.07 -6.10 -11.38
C ARG A 91 15.00 -5.34 -10.06
N LEU A 92 13.98 -4.49 -9.88
CA LEU A 92 13.79 -3.71 -8.66
C LEU A 92 13.60 -4.63 -7.45
N TRP A 93 12.83 -5.71 -7.60
CA TRP A 93 12.64 -6.71 -6.56
C TRP A 93 13.96 -7.31 -6.09
N TRP A 94 14.76 -7.84 -7.02
CA TRP A 94 16.01 -8.51 -6.67
C TRP A 94 17.02 -7.52 -6.09
N LYS A 95 17.12 -6.32 -6.67
CA LYS A 95 18.00 -5.26 -6.16
C LYS A 95 17.64 -4.93 -4.70
N PHE A 96 16.38 -4.58 -4.44
CA PHE A 96 15.96 -4.06 -3.15
C PHE A 96 15.82 -5.12 -2.06
N ASN A 97 15.73 -6.41 -2.40
CA ASN A 97 15.86 -7.49 -1.42
C ASN A 97 17.30 -7.84 -1.09
N ALA A 98 18.24 -7.62 -2.02
CA ALA A 98 19.65 -7.84 -1.77
C ALA A 98 20.28 -6.68 -1.00
N GLU A 99 19.79 -5.46 -1.24
CA GLU A 99 20.30 -4.22 -0.68
C GLU A 99 19.43 -3.72 0.49
N ALA A 100 19.90 -2.67 1.18
CA ALA A 100 19.14 -1.96 2.19
C ALA A 100 19.05 -0.46 1.81
N PRO A 101 18.36 -0.13 0.71
CA PRO A 101 18.35 1.22 0.17
C PRO A 101 17.63 2.20 1.10
N THR A 102 17.99 3.47 0.98
CA THR A 102 17.24 4.57 1.58
C THR A 102 16.05 4.91 0.68
N CYS A 103 14.87 4.99 1.28
CA CYS A 103 13.61 5.22 0.62
C CYS A 103 12.92 6.48 1.15
N LEU A 104 12.30 7.22 0.24
CA LEU A 104 11.46 8.36 0.53
C LEU A 104 10.00 7.91 0.62
N VAL A 105 9.35 8.29 1.72
CA VAL A 105 7.90 8.18 1.91
C VAL A 105 7.34 9.59 1.95
N VAL A 106 6.25 9.84 1.22
CA VAL A 106 5.56 11.14 1.21
C VAL A 106 4.09 10.96 1.55
N GLY A 107 3.52 11.88 2.32
CA GLY A 107 2.12 11.74 2.77
C GLY A 107 1.62 12.90 3.59
N PHE A 108 0.33 12.84 3.95
CA PHE A 108 -0.33 13.78 4.86
C PHE A 108 -0.57 13.16 6.24
N GLY A 109 0.08 12.03 6.56
CA GLY A 109 0.10 11.48 7.90
C GLY A 109 0.98 12.29 8.85
N ARG A 110 0.96 11.89 10.11
CA ARG A 110 1.63 12.63 11.20
C ARG A 110 3.12 12.29 11.21
N SER A 111 3.95 13.16 10.64
CA SER A 111 5.38 12.90 10.51
C SER A 111 6.26 13.43 11.64
N VAL A 112 5.82 14.47 12.37
CA VAL A 112 6.72 15.26 13.25
C VAL A 112 6.69 14.81 14.71
N SER A 113 5.53 14.43 15.23
CA SER A 113 5.39 13.99 16.62
C SER A 113 4.19 13.07 16.80
N LEU A 114 4.36 12.02 17.61
CA LEU A 114 3.26 11.14 18.05
C LEU A 114 2.21 11.90 18.87
N GLU A 115 2.61 13.00 19.54
CA GLU A 115 1.72 13.82 20.36
C GLU A 115 0.90 14.82 19.54
N GLN A 116 1.35 15.13 18.31
CA GLN A 116 0.67 16.08 17.45
C GLN A 116 -0.63 15.46 16.91
N LYS A 117 -1.77 15.99 17.37
CA LYS A 117 -3.10 15.48 16.98
C LYS A 117 -3.55 15.98 15.59
N THR A 118 -3.06 17.13 15.17
CA THR A 118 -3.47 17.77 13.90
C THR A 118 -2.78 17.11 12.72
N LYS A 119 -3.55 16.80 11.67
CA LYS A 119 -2.98 16.37 10.39
C LYS A 119 -2.28 17.58 9.73
N PRO A 120 -1.11 17.40 9.11
CA PRO A 120 -0.44 18.47 8.41
C PRO A 120 -1.26 18.95 7.21
N SER A 121 -1.31 20.26 7.01
CA SER A 121 -1.93 20.87 5.82
C SER A 121 -1.02 20.86 4.58
N VAL A 122 0.26 20.53 4.78
CA VAL A 122 1.28 20.42 3.72
C VAL A 122 1.83 19.00 3.73
N MET A 123 1.96 18.41 2.55
CA MET A 123 2.54 17.07 2.37
C MET A 123 3.92 17.02 3.02
N GLN A 124 4.12 16.01 3.85
CA GLN A 124 5.35 15.74 4.57
C GLN A 124 6.14 14.64 3.87
N HIS A 125 7.40 14.52 4.24
CA HIS A 125 8.25 13.43 3.78
C HIS A 125 9.15 12.90 4.90
N THR A 126 9.52 11.63 4.80
CA THR A 126 10.46 10.96 5.72
C THR A 126 11.35 9.99 4.94
N TRP A 127 12.58 9.84 5.42
CA TRP A 127 13.54 8.89 4.89
C TRP A 127 13.60 7.65 5.76
N LYS A 128 13.35 6.50 5.15
CA LYS A 128 13.36 5.18 5.79
C LYS A 128 14.38 4.28 5.13
N VAL A 129 14.86 3.27 5.83
CA VAL A 129 15.79 2.27 5.29
C VAL A 129 15.01 0.99 5.05
N LEU A 130 14.87 0.60 3.79
CA LEU A 130 14.33 -0.70 3.42
C LEU A 130 15.28 -1.79 3.89
N GLN A 131 14.69 -2.84 4.46
CA GLN A 131 15.45 -3.95 5.01
C GLN A 131 15.42 -5.10 4.00
N ASN A 132 16.54 -5.79 3.91
CA ASN A 132 16.67 -6.96 3.07
C ASN A 132 15.68 -8.07 3.49
N TYR A 133 15.44 -9.00 2.57
CA TYR A 133 14.48 -10.08 2.75
C TYR A 133 14.73 -10.87 4.03
N GLU A 134 15.97 -11.27 4.29
CA GLU A 134 16.34 -12.11 5.43
C GLU A 134 16.03 -11.44 6.78
N ARG A 135 16.29 -10.13 6.92
CA ARG A 135 15.94 -9.39 8.15
C ARG A 135 14.44 -9.31 8.34
N CYS A 136 13.71 -8.97 7.28
CA CYS A 136 12.26 -8.86 7.33
C CYS A 136 11.59 -10.22 7.63
N TYR A 137 12.11 -11.30 7.03
CA TYR A 137 11.74 -12.68 7.33
C TYR A 137 11.96 -12.99 8.82
N ASN A 138 13.16 -12.74 9.33
CA ASN A 138 13.52 -13.06 10.72
C ASN A 138 12.65 -12.31 11.74
N TRP A 139 12.36 -11.04 11.49
CA TRP A 139 11.46 -10.27 12.37
C TRP A 139 10.03 -10.78 12.30
N THR A 140 9.53 -11.07 11.11
CA THR A 140 8.17 -11.60 10.95
C THR A 140 8.04 -12.97 11.61
N PHE A 141 9.01 -13.86 11.41
CA PHE A 141 9.03 -15.18 12.02
C PHE A 141 9.11 -15.09 13.56
N ARG A 142 9.91 -14.16 14.10
CA ARG A 142 9.96 -13.94 15.55
C ARG A 142 8.64 -13.42 16.12
N ALA A 143 7.92 -12.58 15.38
CA ALA A 143 6.61 -12.07 15.77
C ALA A 143 5.49 -13.11 15.60
N SER A 144 5.59 -13.95 14.57
CA SER A 144 4.60 -14.97 14.22
C SER A 144 5.29 -16.24 13.70
N PRO A 145 5.69 -17.17 14.59
CA PRO A 145 6.51 -18.34 14.23
C PRO A 145 5.86 -19.30 13.24
N ASN A 146 4.53 -19.27 13.12
CA ASN A 146 3.78 -20.12 12.19
C ASN A 146 3.52 -19.43 10.84
N PHE A 147 3.99 -18.18 10.67
CA PHE A 147 3.79 -17.44 9.45
C PHE A 147 4.74 -17.94 8.35
N ASN A 148 4.20 -18.54 7.30
CA ASN A 148 4.98 -18.88 6.11
C ASN A 148 5.25 -17.60 5.31
N TYR A 149 6.38 -16.96 5.60
CA TYR A 149 6.76 -15.69 5.00
C TYR A 149 6.97 -15.79 3.49
N SER A 150 7.66 -16.84 3.01
CA SER A 150 7.95 -17.01 1.58
C SER A 150 6.69 -17.16 0.71
N ILE A 151 5.57 -17.61 1.29
CA ILE A 151 4.31 -17.81 0.56
C ILE A 151 3.34 -16.65 0.78
N ASN A 152 3.22 -16.16 2.01
CA ASN A 152 2.16 -15.21 2.39
C ASN A 152 2.64 -13.75 2.46
N ALA A 153 3.95 -13.51 2.64
CA ALA A 153 4.46 -12.15 2.75
C ALA A 153 4.46 -11.50 1.37
N THR A 154 3.61 -10.51 1.23
CA THR A 154 3.58 -9.59 0.10
C THR A 154 4.02 -8.19 0.52
N TRP A 155 4.75 -8.11 1.63
CA TRP A 155 5.33 -6.88 2.16
C TRP A 155 6.84 -7.00 2.33
N SER A 156 7.50 -5.86 2.29
CA SER A 156 8.86 -5.65 2.75
C SER A 156 8.86 -4.78 4.00
N CYS A 157 9.96 -4.79 4.76
CA CYS A 157 10.07 -4.04 6.01
C CYS A 157 10.89 -2.78 5.79
N ILE A 158 10.44 -1.64 6.31
CA ILE A 158 11.22 -0.41 6.38
C ILE A 158 11.41 0.00 7.84
N LEU A 159 12.56 0.59 8.14
CA LEU A 159 12.89 1.15 9.45
C LEU A 159 13.19 2.64 9.37
N GLN A 160 13.08 3.31 10.51
CA GLN A 160 13.56 4.69 10.66
C GLN A 160 15.07 4.78 10.43
N THR A 161 15.48 5.83 9.72
CA THR A 161 16.90 6.14 9.56
C THR A 161 17.46 6.67 10.89
N PRO A 162 18.57 6.13 11.41
CA PRO A 162 19.14 6.59 12.68
C PRO A 162 19.40 8.10 12.67
N GLY A 163 18.98 8.80 13.72
CA GLY A 163 19.20 10.25 13.89
C GLY A 163 18.16 11.15 13.22
N PHE A 164 17.10 10.60 12.62
CA PHE A 164 16.01 11.37 12.04
C PHE A 164 14.71 11.12 12.80
N ASP A 165 14.18 12.12 13.52
CA ASP A 165 12.88 12.03 14.19
C ASP A 165 11.76 12.31 13.19
N SER A 166 11.40 11.32 12.39
CA SER A 166 10.27 11.41 11.46
C SER A 166 9.56 10.07 11.36
N TYR A 167 8.23 10.11 11.39
CA TYR A 167 7.39 8.93 11.52
C TYR A 167 6.53 8.71 10.28
N VAL A 168 6.27 7.44 9.95
CA VAL A 168 5.11 7.05 9.16
C VAL A 168 4.00 6.76 10.14
N HIS A 169 2.81 7.32 9.93
CA HIS A 169 1.73 7.22 10.92
C HIS A 169 0.36 7.06 10.24
N ILE A 170 -0.69 6.96 11.06
CA ILE A 170 -2.09 7.05 10.63
C ILE A 170 -2.25 8.25 9.68
N GLY A 171 -2.71 7.95 8.46
CA GLY A 171 -2.85 8.90 7.36
C GLY A 171 -1.83 8.71 6.23
N ASP A 172 -0.78 7.93 6.45
CA ASP A 172 0.21 7.57 5.41
C ASP A 172 -0.03 6.19 4.80
N SER A 173 -1.02 5.40 5.26
CA SER A 173 -1.40 4.15 4.60
C SER A 173 -1.79 4.42 3.14
N GLY A 174 -1.22 3.65 2.21
CA GLY A 174 -1.33 3.86 0.77
C GLY A 174 -0.35 4.89 0.19
N SER A 175 0.43 5.60 1.02
CA SER A 175 1.44 6.55 0.53
C SER A 175 2.52 5.85 -0.29
N PRO A 176 3.02 6.48 -1.37
CA PRO A 176 4.05 5.87 -2.20
C PRO A 176 5.39 5.82 -1.47
N VAL A 177 6.13 4.74 -1.73
CA VAL A 177 7.50 4.52 -1.28
C VAL A 177 8.39 4.47 -2.51
N THR A 178 9.39 5.35 -2.55
CA THR A 178 10.39 5.38 -3.63
C THR A 178 11.76 5.12 -3.04
N CYS A 179 12.56 4.24 -3.65
CA CYS A 179 13.90 3.86 -3.18
C CYS A 179 14.88 4.10 -4.33
N ASP A 180 15.98 4.82 -4.07
CA ASP A 180 16.93 5.23 -5.14
C ASP A 180 16.25 5.85 -6.37
N ASN A 181 15.24 6.70 -6.15
CA ASN A 181 14.40 7.32 -7.19
C ASN A 181 13.52 6.36 -8.03
N GLU A 182 13.37 5.10 -7.60
CA GLU A 182 12.48 4.13 -8.24
C GLU A 182 11.26 3.88 -7.36
N TYR A 183 10.06 3.86 -7.97
CA TYR A 183 8.83 3.57 -7.25
C TYR A 183 8.78 2.09 -6.85
N PHE A 184 8.85 1.83 -5.55
CA PHE A 184 8.99 0.48 -5.02
C PHE A 184 7.67 -0.13 -4.56
N GLY A 185 6.80 0.68 -3.97
CA GLY A 185 5.63 0.18 -3.27
C GLY A 185 4.82 1.28 -2.62
N PHE A 186 3.95 0.89 -1.72
CA PHE A 186 3.19 1.82 -0.88
C PHE A 186 3.15 1.32 0.57
N ILE A 187 2.98 2.25 1.50
CA ILE A 187 2.85 1.93 2.92
C ILE A 187 1.60 1.07 3.12
N SER A 188 1.76 -0.10 3.71
CA SER A 188 0.66 -0.97 4.10
C SER A 188 0.23 -0.62 5.53
N GLY A 189 1.06 -1.00 6.50
CA GLY A 189 0.84 -0.73 7.90
C GLY A 189 2.14 -0.71 8.70
N GLY A 190 2.03 -0.72 10.01
CA GLY A 190 3.18 -0.70 10.89
C GLY A 190 2.84 -0.22 12.28
N SER A 191 3.87 -0.15 13.11
CA SER A 191 3.78 0.38 14.46
C SER A 191 4.97 1.29 14.75
N PRO A 192 4.73 2.46 15.36
CA PRO A 192 5.81 3.35 15.80
C PRO A 192 6.63 2.77 16.96
N GLN A 193 6.14 1.71 17.62
CA GLN A 193 6.77 1.13 18.81
C GLN A 193 6.78 -0.40 18.74
N SER A 194 7.40 -0.96 17.70
CA SER A 194 7.60 -2.40 17.63
C SER A 194 8.79 -2.81 18.49
N VAL A 195 8.56 -3.75 19.42
CA VAL A 195 9.58 -4.27 20.31
C VAL A 195 10.11 -5.58 19.73
N PHE A 196 11.40 -5.60 19.40
CA PHE A 196 12.09 -6.80 18.90
C PHE A 196 13.13 -7.28 19.89
N PRO A 197 13.35 -8.61 20.02
CA PRO A 197 14.49 -9.11 20.76
C PRO A 197 15.79 -8.60 20.12
N ALA A 198 16.71 -8.10 20.95
CA ALA A 198 17.99 -7.62 20.47
C ALA A 198 18.75 -8.74 19.73
N SER A 199 19.60 -8.35 18.78
CA SER A 199 20.56 -9.29 18.19
C SER A 199 21.43 -9.92 19.27
N ASP A 200 21.84 -11.18 19.08
CA ASP A 200 22.72 -11.91 19.99
C ASP A 200 24.00 -11.12 20.33
N LYS A 201 24.47 -10.29 19.38
CA LYS A 201 25.61 -9.39 19.55
C LYS A 201 25.41 -8.33 20.65
N TYR A 202 24.16 -7.95 20.93
CA TYR A 202 23.80 -6.89 21.88
C TYR A 202 22.97 -7.39 23.07
N TRP A 203 22.74 -8.71 23.17
CA TRP A 203 21.90 -9.31 24.22
C TRP A 203 22.34 -8.94 25.64
N ASN A 204 23.65 -8.80 25.86
CA ASN A 204 24.22 -8.41 27.15
C ASN A 204 23.97 -6.94 27.53
N ARG A 205 23.51 -6.10 26.60
CA ARG A 205 23.23 -4.67 26.83
C ARG A 205 21.73 -4.38 26.82
N PHE A 206 21.00 -5.00 25.89
CA PHE A 206 19.57 -4.81 25.75
C PHE A 206 18.94 -6.17 25.49
N LYS A 207 17.88 -6.50 26.23
CA LYS A 207 17.05 -7.70 25.91
C LYS A 207 16.15 -7.43 24.71
N PHE A 208 15.69 -6.18 24.58
CA PHE A 208 14.80 -5.73 23.52
C PHE A 208 15.25 -4.40 22.95
N ILE A 209 14.94 -4.18 21.68
CA ILE A 209 15.06 -2.89 21.00
C ILE A 209 13.66 -2.46 20.56
N THR A 210 13.32 -1.20 20.82
CA THR A 210 12.13 -0.59 20.24
C THR A 210 12.55 0.10 18.96
N ILE A 211 11.93 -0.28 17.85
CA ILE A 211 12.14 0.34 16.56
C ILE A 211 10.79 0.66 15.93
N GLU A 212 10.74 1.77 15.20
CA GLU A 212 9.64 2.05 14.31
C GLU A 212 9.72 1.08 13.11
N PHE A 213 8.69 0.27 12.95
CA PHE A 213 8.62 -0.79 11.97
C PHE A 213 7.38 -0.62 11.10
N HIS A 214 7.58 -0.52 9.79
CA HIS A 214 6.49 -0.45 8.82
C HIS A 214 6.65 -1.50 7.74
N THR A 215 5.51 -1.96 7.24
CA THR A 215 5.38 -2.83 6.09
C THR A 215 5.09 -1.99 4.85
N VAL A 216 5.78 -2.31 3.77
CA VAL A 216 5.58 -1.73 2.45
C VAL A 216 5.09 -2.83 1.53
N SER A 217 3.96 -2.64 0.87
CA SER A 217 3.49 -3.53 -0.18
C SER A 217 4.23 -3.21 -1.48
N PRO A 218 5.18 -4.05 -1.94
CA PRO A 218 5.97 -3.78 -3.12
C PRO A 218 5.10 -3.93 -4.36
N ILE A 219 5.16 -2.98 -5.28
CA ILE A 219 4.39 -3.00 -6.53
C ILE A 219 4.73 -4.20 -7.45
N VAL A 220 5.76 -4.97 -7.12
CA VAL A 220 6.08 -6.23 -7.79
C VAL A 220 5.28 -7.40 -7.22
N PHE A 221 4.79 -7.39 -5.99
CA PHE A 221 3.89 -8.45 -5.48
C PHE A 221 2.43 -8.10 -5.62
N SER A 222 2.12 -6.81 -5.50
CA SER A 222 0.73 -6.35 -5.52
C SER A 222 -0.02 -6.72 -6.82
N PRO A 223 0.61 -6.67 -8.01
CA PRO A 223 0.02 -7.16 -9.25
C PRO A 223 0.42 -8.60 -9.62
N PHE A 224 1.61 -9.10 -9.22
CA PHE A 224 2.11 -10.40 -9.74
C PHE A 224 1.55 -11.63 -9.05
N VAL A 225 1.13 -11.55 -7.79
CA VAL A 225 0.48 -12.71 -7.15
C VAL A 225 -0.86 -13.04 -7.85
N ASN A 226 -1.36 -12.14 -8.70
CA ASN A 226 -2.38 -12.46 -9.71
C ASN A 226 -1.91 -12.38 -11.18
N THR A 227 -0.88 -11.63 -11.60
CA THR A 227 -0.74 -11.28 -13.03
C THR A 227 0.64 -10.76 -13.47
N ALA A 228 1.57 -11.64 -13.87
CA ALA A 228 2.39 -11.33 -15.06
C ALA A 228 1.69 -11.90 -16.29
N GLU A 229 1.41 -13.20 -16.21
CA GLU A 229 0.75 -14.01 -17.24
C GLU A 229 -0.72 -13.62 -17.47
N MET A 230 -1.37 -13.08 -16.44
CA MET A 230 -2.77 -12.68 -16.50
C MET A 230 -2.95 -11.16 -16.57
N ARG A 231 -1.90 -10.37 -16.84
CA ARG A 231 -2.05 -8.90 -16.92
C ARG A 231 -2.98 -8.51 -18.07
N ALA A 232 -2.90 -9.22 -19.20
CA ALA A 232 -3.85 -9.09 -20.29
C ALA A 232 -5.26 -9.48 -19.86
N ALA A 233 -5.44 -10.64 -19.22
CA ALA A 233 -6.73 -11.11 -18.71
C ALA A 233 -7.33 -10.20 -17.63
N PHE A 234 -6.48 -9.55 -16.82
CA PHE A 234 -6.89 -8.56 -15.83
C PHE A 234 -7.30 -7.26 -16.48
N VAL A 235 -6.52 -6.75 -17.44
CA VAL A 235 -6.92 -5.58 -18.24
C VAL A 235 -8.22 -5.86 -18.98
N GLU A 236 -8.37 -7.05 -19.58
CA GLU A 236 -9.58 -7.49 -20.27
C GLU A 236 -10.77 -7.60 -19.33
N LYS A 237 -10.60 -8.23 -18.15
CA LYS A 237 -11.64 -8.32 -17.12
C LYS A 237 -12.00 -6.95 -16.54
N ILE A 238 -11.03 -6.06 -16.36
CA ILE A 238 -11.28 -4.67 -15.97
C ILE A 238 -12.12 -3.99 -17.03
N GLN A 239 -11.74 -4.14 -18.31
CA GLN A 239 -12.47 -3.53 -19.41
C GLN A 239 -13.89 -4.08 -19.52
N SER A 240 -14.09 -5.39 -19.38
CA SER A 240 -15.42 -5.99 -19.42
C SER A 240 -16.31 -5.49 -18.28
N GLN A 241 -15.77 -5.41 -17.05
CA GLN A 241 -16.53 -4.88 -15.91
C GLN A 241 -16.85 -3.39 -16.06
N ILE A 242 -15.95 -2.63 -16.68
CA ILE A 242 -16.21 -1.24 -17.06
C ILE A 242 -17.38 -1.19 -18.04
N ASP A 243 -17.34 -1.97 -19.10
CA ASP A 243 -18.33 -2.00 -20.18
C ASP A 243 -19.72 -2.44 -19.66
N ASP A 244 -19.79 -3.52 -18.87
CA ASP A 244 -21.02 -4.01 -18.22
C ASP A 244 -21.68 -2.92 -17.36
N THR A 245 -20.85 -2.15 -16.64
CA THR A 245 -21.34 -1.04 -15.80
C THR A 245 -21.88 0.13 -16.66
N GLU A 246 -21.33 0.37 -17.86
CA GLU A 246 -21.87 1.39 -18.78
C GLU A 246 -23.19 0.94 -19.40
N GLU A 247 -23.32 -0.34 -19.71
CA GLU A 247 -24.55 -0.90 -20.24
C GLU A 247 -25.71 -0.79 -19.24
N LEU A 248 -25.48 -1.16 -17.97
CA LEU A 248 -26.46 -1.00 -16.89
C LEU A 248 -26.91 0.46 -16.73
N ARG A 249 -25.99 1.42 -16.84
CA ARG A 249 -26.33 2.85 -16.79
C ARG A 249 -27.20 3.31 -17.94
N ARG A 250 -26.93 2.84 -19.16
CA ARG A 250 -27.76 3.17 -20.32
C ARG A 250 -29.19 2.65 -20.14
N LEU A 251 -29.35 1.48 -19.51
CA LEU A 251 -30.67 0.92 -19.21
C LEU A 251 -31.41 1.75 -18.14
N ASP A 252 -30.73 2.23 -17.11
CA ASP A 252 -31.34 3.11 -16.10
C ASP A 252 -31.76 4.47 -16.68
N ASP A 253 -30.93 5.08 -17.53
CA ASP A 253 -31.25 6.37 -18.18
C ASP A 253 -32.45 6.23 -19.15
N CYS A 254 -32.67 5.06 -19.75
CA CYS A 254 -33.82 4.79 -20.60
C CYS A 254 -35.14 4.60 -19.82
N CYS A 255 -35.07 4.20 -18.54
CA CYS A 255 -36.26 3.98 -17.71
C CYS A 255 -36.85 5.27 -17.11
N CYS A 256 -36.18 6.42 -17.23
CA CYS A 256 -36.70 7.72 -16.77
C CYS A 256 -37.52 8.50 -17.81
N CYS A 257 -37.81 7.91 -18.99
CA CYS A 257 -38.59 8.55 -20.06
C CYS A 257 -40.05 8.07 -20.19
N SER A 258 -40.60 7.43 -19.16
CA SER A 258 -42.02 7.01 -19.12
C SER A 258 -42.81 7.71 -18.02
#